data_AF-A0A9P5S2R1-F1
#
_entry.id   AF-A0A9P5S2R1-F1
#
_cell.length_a   1.000
_cell.length_b   1.000
_cell.length_c   1.000
_cell.angle_alpha   90.00
_cell.angle_beta   90.00
_cell.angle_gamma   90.00
#
_symmetry.space_group_name_H-M   'P 1'
#
loop_
_entity.id
_entity.type
_entity.pdbx_description
1 polymer ?
#
loop_
_entity_poly.entity_id
_entity_poly.type
_entity_poly.pdbx_seq_one_letter_code
_entity_poly.pdbx_strand_id
1 'polypeptide(L)'
;MTTVQKLINEMMPDDIACAKDTRDLLIDCCVEFIHLLASEANEICEKETKKTIAAEHVITALKALGFDAYLPEVEVVLQDHKTQQKVKDKDKKSGRLENSGRSEEELLSEQLRLLAEAKERFRTQQQ
;
A
#
# COMPACT_ATOMS: atom_id res chain seq x y z
N MET A 1 0.20 -17.57 -13.21
CA MET A 1 0.38 -16.16 -12.80
C MET A 1 0.21 -15.26 -14.02
N THR A 2 -0.84 -14.44 -14.06
CA THR A 2 -1.20 -13.66 -15.27
C THR A 2 -0.40 -12.35 -15.42
N THR A 3 0.20 -11.84 -14.33
CA THR A 3 0.90 -10.55 -14.33
C THR A 3 2.24 -10.60 -15.06
N VAL A 4 3.10 -11.57 -14.73
CA VAL A 4 4.40 -11.74 -15.40
C VAL A 4 4.21 -12.03 -16.89
N GLN A 5 3.21 -12.86 -17.23
CA GLN A 5 2.86 -13.15 -18.62
C GLN A 5 2.47 -11.90 -19.41
N LYS A 6 1.70 -10.99 -18.82
CA LYS A 6 1.34 -9.70 -19.45
C LYS A 6 2.57 -8.84 -19.68
N LEU A 7 3.41 -8.70 -18.66
CA LEU A 7 4.64 -7.91 -18.75
C LEU A 7 5.60 -8.46 -19.82
N ILE A 8 5.75 -9.79 -19.92
CA ILE A 8 6.55 -10.40 -20.99
C ILE A 8 5.99 -10.03 -22.36
N ASN A 9 4.67 -10.09 -22.55
CA ASN A 9 4.07 -9.76 -23.84
C ASN A 9 4.18 -8.26 -24.17
N GLU A 10 4.07 -7.37 -23.18
CA GLU A 10 4.24 -5.91 -23.35
C GLU A 10 5.68 -5.53 -23.71
N MET A 11 6.66 -6.34 -23.29
CA MET A 11 8.07 -6.12 -23.60
C MET A 11 8.50 -6.72 -24.95
N MET A 12 7.62 -7.46 -25.63
CA MET A 12 7.91 -8.12 -26.90
C MET A 12 7.17 -7.42 -28.05
N PRO A 13 7.77 -7.37 -29.25
CA PRO A 13 7.06 -6.98 -30.47
C PRO A 13 5.85 -7.89 -30.75
N ASP A 14 4.79 -7.33 -31.35
CA ASP A 14 3.53 -8.05 -31.64
C ASP A 14 3.72 -9.28 -32.55
N ASP A 15 4.79 -9.31 -33.35
CA ASP A 15 5.13 -10.38 -34.28
C ASP A 15 5.96 -11.51 -33.65
N ILE A 16 6.36 -11.38 -32.38
CA ILE A 16 7.23 -12.35 -31.70
C ILE A 16 6.53 -12.95 -30.49
N ALA A 17 6.40 -14.28 -30.50
CA ALA A 17 5.90 -15.04 -29.37
C ALA A 17 7.05 -15.55 -28.49
N CYS A 18 6.95 -15.35 -27.18
CA CYS A 18 7.83 -16.00 -26.21
C CYS A 18 7.48 -17.51 -26.12
N ALA A 19 8.47 -18.39 -25.98
CA ALA A 19 8.21 -19.82 -25.79
C ALA A 19 7.66 -20.11 -24.39
N LYS A 20 6.83 -21.15 -24.24
CA LYS A 20 6.24 -21.49 -22.93
C LYS A 20 7.31 -21.75 -21.87
N ASP A 21 8.30 -22.58 -22.19
CA ASP A 21 9.35 -22.96 -21.24
C ASP A 21 10.19 -21.75 -20.79
N THR A 22 10.43 -20.78 -21.69
CA THR A 22 11.07 -19.50 -21.34
C THR A 22 10.22 -18.68 -20.37
N ARG A 23 8.90 -18.67 -20.53
CA ARG A 23 8.01 -17.95 -19.62
C ARG A 23 7.95 -18.60 -18.24
N ASP A 24 7.91 -19.92 -18.19
CA ASP A 24 7.95 -20.67 -16.93
C ASP A 24 9.29 -20.38 -16.21
N LEU A 25 10.42 -20.39 -16.93
CA LEU A 25 11.73 -20.00 -16.38
C LEU A 25 11.76 -18.57 -15.85
N LEU A 26 11.18 -17.61 -16.58
CA LEU A 26 11.14 -16.21 -16.13
C LEU A 26 10.31 -16.05 -14.85
N ILE A 27 9.22 -16.82 -14.69
CA ILE A 27 8.43 -16.84 -13.46
C ILE A 27 9.27 -17.36 -12.30
N ASP A 28 9.99 -18.46 -12.50
CA ASP A 28 10.89 -19.02 -11.48
C ASP A 28 11.99 -18.02 -11.10
N CYS A 29 12.56 -17.30 -12.08
CA CYS A 29 13.52 -16.23 -11.82
C CYS A 29 12.91 -15.05 -11.04
N CYS A 30 11.66 -14.67 -11.29
CA CYS A 30 10.99 -13.63 -10.51
C CYS A 30 10.80 -14.04 -9.04
N VAL A 31 10.48 -15.31 -8.81
CA VAL A 31 10.34 -15.86 -7.45
C VAL A 31 11.71 -15.88 -6.76
N GLU A 32 12.75 -16.35 -7.44
CA GLU A 32 14.10 -16.37 -6.90
C GLU A 32 14.65 -14.96 -6.63
N PHE A 33 14.33 -13.98 -7.48
CA PHE A 33 14.68 -12.59 -7.25
C PHE A 33 14.09 -12.05 -5.93
N ILE A 34 12.83 -12.39 -5.63
CA ILE A 34 12.20 -12.01 -4.37
C ILE A 34 12.90 -12.67 -3.18
N HIS A 35 13.24 -13.97 -3.28
CA HIS A 35 13.96 -14.67 -2.22
C HIS A 35 15.36 -14.10 -1.98
N LEU A 36 16.11 -13.83 -3.05
CA LEU A 36 17.43 -13.20 -2.98
C LEU A 36 17.35 -11.85 -2.26
N LEU A 37 16.44 -10.98 -2.71
CA LEU A 37 16.29 -9.65 -2.14
C LEU A 37 15.82 -9.70 -0.67
N ALA A 38 14.89 -10.60 -0.35
CA ALA A 38 14.39 -10.78 1.01
C ALA A 38 15.49 -11.32 1.94
N SER A 39 16.32 -12.24 1.47
CA SER A 39 17.45 -12.79 2.24
C SER A 39 18.48 -11.69 2.55
N GLU A 40 18.89 -10.92 1.55
CA GLU A 40 19.86 -9.83 1.74
C GLU A 40 19.30 -8.74 2.67
N ALA A 41 18.04 -8.34 2.48
CA ALA A 41 17.39 -7.37 3.35
C ALA A 41 17.24 -7.88 4.80
N ASN A 42 17.00 -9.18 4.99
CA ASN A 42 16.96 -9.81 6.30
C ASN A 42 18.33 -9.79 6.97
N GLU A 43 19.40 -10.14 6.26
CA GLU A 43 20.76 -10.06 6.80
C GLU A 43 21.12 -8.64 7.25
N ILE A 44 20.77 -7.62 6.45
CA ILE A 44 21.00 -6.21 6.81
C ILE A 44 20.19 -5.84 8.06
N CYS A 45 18.93 -6.24 8.13
CA CYS A 45 18.07 -6.01 9.29
C CYS A 45 18.66 -6.64 10.58
N GLU A 46 19.15 -7.87 10.48
CA GLU A 46 19.79 -8.58 11.59
C GLU A 46 21.11 -7.92 12.01
N LYS A 47 21.93 -7.48 11.05
CA LYS A 47 23.17 -6.71 11.31
C LYS A 47 22.88 -5.41 12.06
N GLU A 48 21.73 -4.77 11.81
CA GLU A 48 21.26 -3.59 12.55
C GLU A 48 20.56 -3.92 13.89
N THR A 49 20.52 -5.19 14.31
CA THR A 49 19.83 -5.65 15.54
C THR A 49 18.34 -5.29 15.55
N LYS A 50 17.70 -5.20 14.38
CA LYS A 50 16.27 -4.96 14.24
C LYS A 50 15.53 -6.28 13.99
N LYS A 51 14.29 -6.37 14.47
CA LYS A 51 13.42 -7.56 14.32
C LYS A 51 12.42 -7.45 13.17
N THR A 52 12.38 -6.32 12.48
CA THR A 52 11.40 -6.03 11.43
C THR A 52 12.12 -5.40 10.26
N ILE A 53 11.98 -6.03 9.09
CA ILE A 53 12.52 -5.51 7.84
C ILE A 53 11.76 -4.23 7.49
N ALA A 54 12.49 -3.13 7.35
CA ALA A 54 11.98 -1.83 6.98
C ALA A 54 12.44 -1.46 5.56
N ALA A 55 11.86 -0.41 4.99
CA ALA A 55 12.13 -0.02 3.61
C ALA A 55 13.60 0.32 3.36
N GLU A 56 14.29 0.88 4.36
CA GLU A 56 15.73 1.19 4.27
C GLU A 56 16.61 -0.06 4.12
N HIS A 57 16.21 -1.21 4.70
CA HIS A 57 16.96 -2.45 4.55
C HIS A 57 16.83 -2.97 3.11
N VAL A 58 15.64 -2.87 2.50
CA VAL A 58 15.41 -3.26 1.10
C VAL A 58 16.18 -2.36 0.14
N ILE A 59 16.20 -1.05 0.37
CA ILE A 59 16.99 -0.09 -0.42
C ILE A 59 18.49 -0.40 -0.34
N THR A 60 18.96 -0.77 0.85
CA THR A 60 20.38 -1.12 1.06
C THR A 60 20.72 -2.47 0.42
N ALA A 61 19.81 -3.45 0.48
CA ALA A 61 19.95 -4.72 -0.21
C ALA A 61 20.03 -4.55 -1.73
N LEU A 62 19.18 -3.70 -2.32
CA LEU A 62 19.24 -3.39 -3.75
C LEU A 62 20.60 -2.81 -4.16
N LYS A 63 21.18 -1.91 -3.35
CA LYS A 63 22.53 -1.38 -3.56
C LYS A 63 23.60 -2.47 -3.45
N ALA A 64 23.53 -3.29 -2.40
CA ALA A 64 24.50 -4.36 -2.15
C ALA A 64 24.53 -5.40 -3.28
N LEU A 65 23.36 -5.69 -3.86
CA LEU A 65 23.19 -6.62 -4.99
C LEU A 65 23.50 -5.98 -6.37
N GLY A 66 23.82 -4.68 -6.42
CA GLY A 66 24.16 -3.97 -7.66
C GLY A 66 22.96 -3.53 -8.51
N PHE A 67 21.78 -3.41 -7.92
CA PHE A 67 20.54 -2.95 -8.59
C PHE A 67 20.31 -1.44 -8.42
N ASP A 68 21.37 -0.62 -8.43
CA ASP A 68 21.30 0.83 -8.22
C ASP A 68 20.35 1.55 -9.19
N ALA A 69 20.20 1.02 -10.40
CA ALA A 69 19.30 1.55 -11.42
C ALA A 69 17.82 1.56 -10.98
N TYR A 70 17.42 0.71 -10.03
CA TYR A 70 16.03 0.62 -9.56
C TYR A 70 15.71 1.62 -8.44
N LEU A 71 16.73 2.18 -7.78
CA LEU A 71 16.55 3.02 -6.61
C LEU A 71 15.70 4.28 -6.86
N PRO A 72 15.82 5.00 -7.99
CA PRO A 72 15.02 6.19 -8.22
C PRO A 72 13.52 5.89 -8.21
N GLU A 73 13.09 4.82 -8.87
CA GLU A 73 11.67 4.42 -8.91
C GLU A 73 11.18 3.91 -7.56
N VAL A 74 12.01 3.12 -6.86
CA VAL A 74 11.69 2.60 -5.52
C VAL A 74 11.48 3.74 -4.51
N GLU A 75 12.31 4.79 -4.55
CA GLU A 75 12.17 5.93 -3.64
C GLU A 75 10.88 6.70 -3.93
N VAL A 76 10.48 6.89 -5.19
CA VAL A 76 9.20 7.51 -5.55
C VAL A 76 8.04 6.74 -4.93
N VAL A 77 8.01 5.41 -5.12
CA VAL A 77 6.97 4.54 -4.54
C VAL A 77 6.96 4.61 -3.01
N LEU A 78 8.13 4.67 -2.37
CA LEU A 78 8.23 4.81 -0.92
C LEU A 78 7.65 6.14 -0.42
N GLN A 79 7.90 7.25 -1.12
CA GLN A 79 7.35 8.56 -0.77
C GLN A 79 5.83 8.62 -0.95
N ASP A 80 5.31 8.03 -2.02
CA ASP A 80 3.87 7.91 -2.25
C ASP A 80 3.21 7.09 -1.13
N HIS A 81 3.80 5.94 -0.78
CA HIS A 81 3.30 5.12 0.33
C HIS A 81 3.28 5.88 1.65
N LYS A 82 4.35 6.61 1.99
CA LYS A 82 4.43 7.46 3.20
C LYS A 82 3.34 8.53 3.20
N THR A 83 3.06 9.14 2.05
CA THR A 83 2.02 10.16 1.92
C THR A 83 0.62 9.57 2.13
N GLN A 84 0.33 8.43 1.50
CA GLN A 84 -0.95 7.73 1.66
C GLN A 84 -1.15 7.24 3.09
N GLN A 85 -0.08 6.77 3.75
CA GLN A 85 -0.15 6.34 5.15
C GLN A 85 -0.49 7.52 6.07
N LYS A 86 0.10 8.71 5.86
CA LYS A 86 -0.24 9.93 6.61
C LYS A 86 -1.70 10.35 6.42
N VAL A 87 -2.26 10.19 5.22
CA VAL A 87 -3.68 10.47 4.95
C VAL A 87 -4.56 9.50 5.74
N LYS A 88 -4.29 8.19 5.65
CA LYS A 88 -5.03 7.16 6.40
C LYS A 88 -4.95 7.38 7.92
N ASP A 89 -3.78 7.78 8.42
CA ASP A 89 -3.59 8.06 9.84
C ASP A 89 -4.34 9.33 10.27
N LYS A 90 -4.41 10.36 9.41
CA LYS A 90 -5.24 11.55 9.66
C LYS A 90 -6.73 11.22 9.63
N ASP A 91 -7.19 10.37 8.72
CA ASP A 91 -8.58 9.94 8.66
C ASP A 91 -8.97 9.09 9.88
N LYS A 92 -8.05 8.24 10.37
CA LYS A 92 -8.23 7.48 11.62
C LYS A 92 -8.17 8.36 12.88
N LYS A 93 -7.26 9.35 12.93
CA LYS A 93 -7.17 10.33 14.03
C LYS A 93 -8.21 11.44 13.93
N SER A 94 -8.92 11.55 12.81
CA SER A 94 -10.12 12.33 12.71
C SER A 94 -11.25 11.58 13.42
N GLY A 95 -11.09 11.40 14.73
CA GLY A 95 -12.18 11.38 15.69
C GLY A 95 -12.90 12.71 15.56
N ARG A 96 -13.70 12.87 14.50
CA ARG A 96 -14.52 14.05 14.23
C ARG A 96 -15.43 14.36 15.43
N LEU A 97 -15.66 13.33 16.26
CA LEU A 97 -16.34 13.39 17.55
C LEU A 97 -15.43 13.91 18.69
N GLU A 98 -14.19 13.41 18.81
CA GLU A 98 -13.22 13.81 19.85
C GLU A 98 -12.70 15.24 19.67
N ASN A 99 -12.56 15.71 18.40
CA ASN A 99 -12.14 17.08 18.08
C ASN A 99 -13.29 18.10 18.08
N SER A 100 -14.52 17.69 18.44
CA SER A 100 -15.68 18.59 18.40
C SER A 100 -15.69 19.63 19.53
N GLY A 101 -14.89 19.41 20.58
CA GLY A 101 -14.87 20.27 21.78
C GLY A 101 -16.17 20.29 22.58
N ARG A 102 -17.14 19.42 22.24
CA ARG A 102 -18.44 19.27 22.90
C ARG A 102 -18.43 18.07 23.82
N SER A 103 -19.19 18.14 24.90
CA SER A 103 -19.34 16.99 25.79
C SER A 103 -20.12 15.87 25.11
N GLU A 104 -19.96 14.62 25.57
CA GLU A 104 -20.70 13.47 25.05
C GLU A 104 -22.22 13.67 25.14
N GLU A 105 -22.68 14.34 26.20
CA GLU A 105 -24.10 14.67 26.43
C GLU A 105 -24.64 15.69 25.41
N GLU A 106 -23.86 16.74 25.09
CA GLU A 106 -24.23 17.73 24.08
C GLU A 106 -24.35 17.10 22.69
N LEU A 107 -23.42 16.21 22.35
CA LEU A 107 -23.41 15.50 21.07
C LEU A 107 -24.61 14.56 20.93
N LEU A 108 -24.98 13.85 22.01
CA LEU A 108 -26.14 12.96 22.02
C LEU A 108 -27.46 13.74 21.85
N SER A 109 -27.59 14.87 22.56
CA SER A 109 -28.76 15.74 22.47
C SER A 109 -28.95 16.27 21.04
N GLU A 110 -27.86 16.71 20.41
CA GLU A 110 -27.90 17.21 19.03
C GLU A 110 -28.23 16.10 18.02
N GLN A 111 -27.68 14.89 18.19
CA GLN A 111 -28.00 13.74 17.35
C GLN A 111 -29.48 13.36 17.45
N LEU A 112 -30.05 13.30 18.66
CA LEU A 112 -31.47 12.99 18.86
C LEU A 112 -32.37 14.03 18.22
N ARG A 113 -32.03 15.32 18.32
CA ARG A 113 -32.77 16.41 17.67
C ARG A 113 -32.78 16.24 16.15
N LEU A 114 -31.64 15.96 15.54
CA LEU A 114 -31.51 15.76 14.09
C LEU A 114 -32.32 14.55 13.61
N LEU A 115 -32.33 13.45 14.38
CA LEU A 115 -33.12 12.25 14.07
C LEU A 115 -34.63 12.52 14.15
N ALA A 116 -35.07 13.29 15.16
CA ALA A 116 -36.47 13.68 15.29
C ALA A 116 -36.92 14.55 14.10
N GLU A 117 -36.12 15.54 13.72
CA GLU A 117 -36.42 16.43 12.58
C GLU A 117 -36.44 15.66 11.25
N ALA A 118 -35.49 14.75 11.04
CA ALA A 118 -35.47 13.89 9.85
C ALA A 118 -36.70 12.98 9.77
N LYS A 119 -37.13 12.42 10.91
CA LYS A 119 -38.33 11.60 11.00
C LYS A 119 -39.60 12.39 10.68
N GLU A 120 -39.71 13.62 11.14
CA GLU A 120 -40.83 14.50 10.79
C GLU A 120 -40.83 14.84 9.30
N ARG A 121 -39.69 15.28 8.74
CA ARG A 121 -39.56 15.60 7.31
C ARG A 121 -39.97 14.44 6.42
N PHE A 122 -39.55 13.23 6.77
CA PHE A 122 -39.93 12.01 6.05
C PHE A 122 -41.43 11.72 6.14
N ARG A 123 -42.02 11.93 7.32
CA ARG A 123 -43.47 11.75 7.53
C ARG A 123 -44.30 12.75 6.73
N THR A 124 -43.86 14.00 6.63
CA THR A 124 -44.50 15.03 5.81
C THR A 124 -44.30 14.84 4.30
N GLN A 125 -43.30 14.07 3.87
CA GLN A 125 -43.10 13.75 2.44
C GLN A 125 -43.90 12.51 1.97
N GLN A 126 -44.43 11.70 2.90
CA GLN A 126 -45.27 10.54 2.58
C GLN A 126 -46.78 10.81 2.70
N GLN A 127 -47.18 12.03 3.04
CA GLN A 127 -48.57 12.50 3.02
C GLN A 127 -48.79 13.41 1.81
#